data_AF-A0AAU5WFR6-F1
#
_entry.id   AF-A0AAU5WFR6-F1
#
_cell.length_a   1.000
_cell.length_b   1.000
_cell.length_c   1.000
_cell.angle_alpha   90.00
_cell.angle_beta   90.00
_cell.angle_gamma   90.00
#
_symmetry.space_group_name_H-M   'P 1'
#
loop_
_entity.id
_entity.type
_entity.pdbx_description
1 polymer ?
#
loop_
_entity_poly.entity_id
_entity_poly.type
_entity_poly.pdbx_seq_one_letter_code
_entity_poly.pdbx_strand_id
1 'polypeptide(L)'
;MDDDEAPGSLAKVLADVAEERAAQDRLFGVQEFPDGSGPEYTPLAEKAKRECATASSRGDLTWRHVLTEEFYEALAESEPGPLRTELVQTAAVAVKWVQSIDRRQGAAVHRSGQHDRHTEKLVRDRIPEIIRAAGREADSRIAAPGEHRALLRAKLYEEAGEYAASGDPAELADLLEVVHALAGLHGLTPTDLEEQRATKAAARGGFSARLVLRLPPPENASEADQRD
;
A
#
# COMPACT_ATOMS: atom_id res chain seq x y z
N MET A 1 12.56 4.21 -36.26
CA MET A 1 11.75 3.12 -35.69
C MET A 1 11.42 3.63 -34.32
N ASP A 2 10.20 4.16 -34.16
CA ASP A 2 9.87 5.00 -33.03
C ASP A 2 9.91 4.17 -31.73
N ASP A 3 10.82 4.56 -30.85
CA ASP A 3 11.07 3.93 -29.54
C ASP A 3 9.85 4.08 -28.59
N ASP A 4 8.84 4.85 -29.01
CA ASP A 4 7.62 5.14 -28.26
C ASP A 4 6.68 3.92 -28.13
N GLU A 5 6.76 2.93 -29.02
CA GLU A 5 5.95 1.70 -28.93
C GLU A 5 6.69 0.52 -28.29
N ALA A 6 7.97 0.67 -27.94
CA ALA A 6 8.76 -0.40 -27.35
C ALA A 6 8.19 -0.83 -25.98
N PRO A 7 8.24 -2.13 -25.62
CA PRO A 7 7.82 -2.60 -24.29
C PRO A 7 8.56 -1.85 -23.17
N GLY A 8 7.79 -1.12 -22.35
CA GLY A 8 8.31 -0.28 -21.26
C GLY A 8 8.90 1.06 -21.71
N SER A 9 8.55 1.55 -22.90
CA SER A 9 8.78 2.94 -23.30
C SER A 9 8.08 3.89 -22.32
N LEU A 10 8.65 5.09 -22.15
CA LEU A 10 8.05 6.10 -21.27
C LEU A 10 6.70 6.58 -21.81
N ALA A 11 6.63 6.79 -23.13
CA ALA A 11 5.41 7.27 -23.79
C ALA A 11 4.22 6.33 -23.54
N LYS A 12 4.43 5.01 -23.67
CA LYS A 12 3.38 4.02 -23.44
C LYS A 12 2.90 4.01 -21.99
N VAL A 13 3.83 3.95 -21.02
CA VAL A 13 3.46 3.91 -19.60
C VAL A 13 2.74 5.19 -19.18
N LEU A 14 3.13 6.35 -19.71
CA LEU A 14 2.41 7.60 -19.44
C LEU A 14 1.02 7.62 -20.09
N ALA A 15 0.84 7.01 -21.27
CA ALA A 15 -0.48 6.84 -21.87
C ALA A 15 -1.38 5.97 -21.00
N ASP A 16 -0.88 4.83 -20.50
CA ASP A 16 -1.62 3.94 -19.60
C ASP A 16 -2.05 4.67 -18.31
N VAL A 17 -1.16 5.47 -17.71
CA VAL A 17 -1.47 6.29 -16.53
C VAL A 17 -2.54 7.34 -16.83
N ALA A 18 -2.47 7.99 -18.00
CA ALA A 18 -3.46 8.99 -18.41
C ALA A 18 -4.84 8.35 -18.66
N GLU A 19 -4.88 7.18 -19.28
CA GLU A 19 -6.12 6.42 -19.50
C GLU A 19 -6.77 6.00 -18.17
N GLU A 20 -5.98 5.51 -17.22
CA GLU A 20 -6.45 5.17 -15.87
C GLU A 20 -7.00 6.41 -15.15
N ARG A 21 -6.31 7.56 -15.22
CA ARG A 21 -6.83 8.78 -14.61
C ARG A 21 -8.14 9.23 -15.26
N ALA A 22 -8.25 9.15 -16.58
CA ALA A 22 -9.49 9.46 -17.27
C ALA A 22 -10.62 8.48 -16.90
N ALA A 23 -10.31 7.21 -16.62
CA ALA A 23 -11.27 6.23 -16.13
C ALA A 23 -11.77 6.58 -14.72
N GLN A 24 -10.87 6.94 -13.82
CA GLN A 24 -11.21 7.39 -12.47
C GLN A 24 -12.09 8.65 -12.50
N ASP A 25 -11.82 9.63 -13.38
CA ASP A 25 -12.65 10.82 -13.55
C ASP A 25 -14.07 10.48 -14.01
N ARG A 26 -14.22 9.48 -14.90
CA ARG A 26 -15.56 9.01 -15.33
C ARG A 26 -16.31 8.32 -14.20
N LEU A 27 -15.62 7.61 -13.31
CA LEU A 27 -16.22 6.84 -12.22
C LEU A 27 -16.56 7.69 -11.01
N PHE A 28 -15.67 8.62 -10.65
CA PHE A 28 -15.73 9.34 -9.37
C PHE A 28 -15.90 10.86 -9.53
N GLY A 29 -15.84 11.39 -10.76
CA GLY A 29 -15.84 12.82 -11.02
C GLY A 29 -14.56 13.52 -10.54
N VAL A 30 -14.58 14.86 -10.54
CA VAL A 30 -13.50 15.65 -9.93
C VAL A 30 -13.66 15.60 -8.41
N GLN A 31 -12.63 15.10 -7.74
CA GLN A 31 -12.57 15.02 -6.28
C GLN A 31 -11.48 15.95 -5.76
N GLU A 32 -11.78 16.68 -4.68
CA GLU A 32 -10.82 17.51 -3.96
C GLU A 32 -10.78 17.05 -2.50
N PHE A 33 -9.59 16.69 -2.03
CA PHE A 33 -9.34 16.25 -0.66
C PHE A 33 -8.24 17.12 -0.04
N PRO A 34 -8.26 17.31 1.30
CA PRO A 34 -7.12 17.90 1.99
C PRO A 34 -5.88 17.00 1.85
N ASP A 35 -4.69 17.61 1.80
CA ASP A 35 -3.43 16.91 1.51
C ASP A 35 -3.13 15.77 2.49
N GLY A 36 -3.43 15.97 3.78
CA GLY A 36 -3.23 14.95 4.81
C GLY A 36 -1.76 14.58 5.03
N SER A 37 -0.83 15.43 4.58
CA SER A 37 0.61 15.35 4.77
C SER A 37 1.08 16.34 5.85
N GLY A 38 2.24 16.09 6.43
CA GLY A 38 2.75 16.89 7.54
C GLY A 38 3.90 16.24 8.31
N PRO A 39 4.49 16.96 9.28
CA PRO A 39 5.66 16.51 10.02
C PRO A 39 5.41 15.27 10.88
N GLU A 40 4.16 14.88 11.11
CA GLU A 40 3.79 13.63 11.78
C GLU A 40 4.27 12.38 11.03
N TYR A 41 4.54 12.48 9.72
CA TYR A 41 5.05 11.37 8.91
C TYR A 41 6.58 11.29 8.87
N THR A 42 7.29 12.31 9.37
CA THR A 42 8.76 12.33 9.41
C THR A 42 9.38 11.05 10.03
N PRO A 43 8.87 10.47 11.13
CA PRO A 43 9.40 9.21 11.66
C PRO A 43 9.28 8.03 10.69
N LEU A 44 8.22 8.00 9.87
CA LEU A 44 7.99 6.98 8.85
C LEU A 44 8.89 7.20 7.63
N ALA A 45 9.07 8.43 7.19
CA ALA A 45 10.03 8.81 6.14
C ALA A 45 11.45 8.37 6.50
N GLU A 46 11.89 8.74 7.70
CA GLU A 46 13.21 8.37 8.23
C GLU A 46 13.39 6.86 8.36
N LYS A 47 12.33 6.13 8.71
CA LYS A 47 12.35 4.66 8.74
C LYS A 47 12.46 4.07 7.35
N ALA A 48 11.66 4.54 6.39
CA ALA A 48 11.68 4.06 5.01
C ALA A 48 13.04 4.29 4.35
N LYS A 49 13.63 5.46 4.57
CA LYS A 49 15.00 5.83 4.17
C LYS A 49 16.05 4.87 4.72
N ARG A 50 16.00 4.57 6.02
CA ARG A 50 16.92 3.57 6.64
C ARG A 50 16.72 2.17 6.06
N GLU A 51 15.50 1.74 5.83
CA GLU A 51 15.20 0.44 5.23
C GLU A 51 15.74 0.36 3.79
N CYS A 52 15.53 1.41 2.98
CA CYS A 52 16.04 1.49 1.63
C CYS A 52 17.58 1.47 1.59
N ALA A 53 18.24 2.29 2.40
CA ALA A 53 19.70 2.31 2.54
C ALA A 53 20.25 0.95 3.00
N THR A 54 19.58 0.30 3.95
CA THR A 54 19.96 -1.04 4.44
C THR A 54 19.81 -2.10 3.35
N ALA A 55 18.70 -2.10 2.61
CA ALA A 55 18.49 -3.04 1.51
C ALA A 55 19.52 -2.83 0.39
N SER A 56 19.82 -1.56 0.07
CA SER A 56 20.87 -1.18 -0.89
C SER A 56 22.24 -1.71 -0.49
N SER A 57 22.66 -1.47 0.75
CA SER A 57 23.97 -1.95 1.24
C SER A 57 24.11 -3.47 1.31
N ARG A 58 23.00 -4.20 1.42
CA ARG A 58 22.97 -5.68 1.41
C ARG A 58 22.86 -6.29 0.01
N GLY A 59 22.58 -5.48 -1.02
CA GLY A 59 22.31 -5.96 -2.38
C GLY A 59 20.89 -6.50 -2.60
N ASP A 60 20.00 -6.31 -1.63
CA ASP A 60 18.60 -6.80 -1.65
C ASP A 60 17.60 -5.66 -1.95
N LEU A 61 18.07 -4.58 -2.58
CA LEU A 61 17.22 -3.43 -2.92
C LEU A 61 16.11 -3.86 -3.88
N THR A 62 14.91 -3.36 -3.63
CA THR A 62 13.74 -3.64 -4.48
C THR A 62 12.99 -2.35 -4.76
N TRP A 63 12.19 -2.34 -5.82
CA TRP A 63 11.34 -1.21 -6.15
C TRP A 63 10.38 -0.80 -5.03
N ARG A 64 9.92 -1.76 -4.21
CA ARG A 64 9.12 -1.47 -3.01
C ARG A 64 9.88 -0.54 -2.07
N HIS A 65 11.17 -0.79 -1.82
CA HIS A 65 11.98 0.05 -0.93
C HIS A 65 12.06 1.48 -1.46
N VAL A 66 12.38 1.64 -2.75
CA VAL A 66 12.54 2.95 -3.39
C VAL A 66 11.21 3.72 -3.40
N LEU A 67 10.12 3.10 -3.85
CA LEU A 67 8.82 3.78 -3.91
C LEU A 67 8.29 4.15 -2.51
N THR A 68 8.54 3.28 -1.50
CA THR A 68 8.09 3.55 -0.13
C THR A 68 8.86 4.70 0.51
N GLU A 69 10.15 4.84 0.22
CA GLU A 69 10.95 5.98 0.67
C GLU A 69 10.39 7.30 0.14
N GLU A 70 10.29 7.42 -1.18
CA GLU A 70 9.79 8.64 -1.86
C GLU A 70 8.38 9.02 -1.40
N PHE A 71 7.49 8.03 -1.25
CA PHE A 71 6.12 8.29 -0.80
C PHE A 71 6.06 8.85 0.63
N TYR A 72 6.87 8.32 1.55
CA TYR A 72 6.89 8.85 2.90
C TYR A 72 7.65 10.16 3.03
N GLU A 73 8.66 10.42 2.18
CA GLU A 73 9.28 11.74 2.05
C GLU A 73 8.22 12.77 1.60
N ALA A 74 7.40 12.44 0.59
CA ALA A 74 6.26 13.29 0.20
C ALA A 74 5.25 13.53 1.33
N LEU A 75 4.87 12.49 2.08
CA LEU A 75 3.93 12.65 3.19
C LEU A 75 4.48 13.49 4.35
N ALA A 76 5.81 13.59 4.51
CA ALA A 76 6.42 14.44 5.53
C ALA A 76 6.35 15.94 5.19
N GLU A 77 6.06 16.29 3.93
CA GLU A 77 5.96 17.67 3.48
C GLU A 77 4.63 18.33 3.87
N SER A 78 4.71 19.53 4.41
CA SER A 78 3.53 20.31 4.85
C SER A 78 3.15 21.43 3.88
N GLU A 79 4.10 21.86 3.05
CA GLU A 79 3.93 22.99 2.16
C GLU A 79 3.53 22.51 0.75
N PRO A 80 2.51 23.12 0.10
CA PRO A 80 1.99 22.62 -1.18
C PRO A 80 3.03 22.53 -2.31
N GLY A 81 4.00 23.45 -2.34
CA GLY A 81 5.06 23.47 -3.37
C GLY A 81 6.02 22.29 -3.25
N PRO A 82 6.70 22.13 -2.09
CA PRO A 82 7.50 20.94 -1.77
C PRO A 82 6.71 19.64 -1.92
N LEU A 83 5.51 19.54 -1.33
CA LEU A 83 4.66 18.35 -1.43
C LEU A 83 4.41 17.94 -2.89
N ARG A 84 4.04 18.90 -3.75
CA ARG A 84 3.83 18.62 -5.18
C ARG A 84 5.11 18.08 -5.84
N THR A 85 6.27 18.57 -5.46
CA THR A 85 7.56 18.13 -6.02
C THR A 85 7.84 16.68 -5.65
N GLU A 86 7.69 16.33 -4.38
CA GLU A 86 7.87 14.96 -3.87
C GLU A 86 6.82 13.99 -4.43
N LEU A 87 5.56 14.43 -4.60
CA LEU A 87 4.52 13.62 -5.25
C LEU A 87 4.85 13.31 -6.71
N VAL A 88 5.44 14.27 -7.44
CA VAL A 88 5.91 14.04 -8.82
C VAL A 88 7.08 13.05 -8.84
N GLN A 89 8.01 13.12 -7.88
CA GLN A 89 9.11 12.16 -7.76
C GLN A 89 8.59 10.75 -7.44
N THR A 90 7.65 10.64 -6.50
CA THR A 90 6.94 9.39 -6.19
C THR A 90 6.29 8.80 -7.44
N ALA A 91 5.55 9.59 -8.21
CA ALA A 91 4.93 9.16 -9.46
C ALA A 91 5.99 8.73 -10.50
N ALA A 92 7.11 9.44 -10.60
CA ALA A 92 8.20 9.08 -11.50
C ALA A 92 8.83 7.72 -11.14
N VAL A 93 8.98 7.41 -9.85
CA VAL A 93 9.47 6.10 -9.40
C VAL A 93 8.47 4.99 -9.71
N ALA A 94 7.17 5.24 -9.53
CA ALA A 94 6.12 4.29 -9.91
C ALA A 94 6.14 3.99 -11.43
N VAL A 95 6.20 5.03 -12.26
CA VAL A 95 6.34 4.90 -13.72
C VAL A 95 7.60 4.11 -14.08
N LYS A 96 8.74 4.43 -13.46
CA LYS A 96 10.01 3.72 -13.69
C LYS A 96 9.91 2.24 -13.32
N TRP A 97 9.18 1.89 -12.27
CA TRP A 97 8.92 0.51 -11.89
C TRP A 97 8.06 -0.21 -12.92
N VAL A 98 6.98 0.41 -13.41
CA VAL A 98 6.14 -0.15 -14.49
C VAL A 98 6.97 -0.39 -15.75
N GLN A 99 7.75 0.59 -16.21
CA GLN A 99 8.67 0.43 -17.33
C GLN A 99 9.66 -0.72 -17.11
N SER A 100 10.12 -0.92 -15.88
CA SER A 100 11.02 -2.02 -15.52
C SER A 100 10.31 -3.37 -15.62
N ILE A 101 9.04 -3.47 -15.22
CA ILE A 101 8.21 -4.66 -15.40
C ILE A 101 8.01 -4.94 -16.89
N ASP A 102 7.58 -3.94 -17.65
CA ASP A 102 7.25 -4.09 -19.06
C ASP A 102 8.47 -4.44 -19.91
N ARG A 103 9.65 -3.91 -19.59
CA ARG A 103 10.90 -4.35 -20.24
C ARG A 103 11.25 -5.79 -19.92
N ARG A 104 11.09 -6.21 -18.65
CA ARG A 104 11.33 -7.62 -18.26
C ARG A 104 10.38 -8.57 -18.97
N GLN A 105 9.12 -8.19 -19.10
CA GLN A 105 8.10 -8.99 -19.76
C GLN A 105 8.24 -8.92 -21.28
N GLY A 106 8.51 -7.76 -21.86
CA GLY A 106 8.78 -7.55 -23.29
C GLY A 106 10.01 -8.31 -23.79
N ALA A 107 11.07 -8.41 -22.97
CA ALA A 107 12.22 -9.28 -23.26
C ALA A 107 11.85 -10.78 -23.25
N ALA A 108 10.76 -11.17 -22.57
CA ALA A 108 10.23 -12.53 -22.57
C ALA A 108 9.21 -12.80 -23.70
N VAL A 109 8.76 -11.79 -24.44
CA VAL A 109 7.70 -11.86 -25.48
C VAL A 109 8.21 -12.34 -26.85
N HIS A 110 9.34 -13.07 -26.88
CA HIS A 110 9.54 -14.13 -27.89
C HIS A 110 8.97 -15.48 -27.44
N ARG A 111 7.90 -15.47 -26.65
CA ARG A 111 6.88 -16.52 -26.60
C ARG A 111 5.51 -15.86 -26.56
N SER A 112 4.71 -16.24 -27.55
CA SER A 112 3.34 -15.85 -27.84
C SER A 112 2.40 -15.71 -26.65
N GLY A 113 1.49 -14.73 -26.77
CA GLY A 113 0.07 -14.97 -26.50
C GLY A 113 -0.51 -14.38 -25.24
N GLN A 114 -1.42 -13.42 -25.45
CA GLN A 114 -2.70 -13.29 -24.75
C GLN A 114 -2.70 -12.71 -23.32
N HIS A 115 -3.47 -11.63 -23.19
CA HIS A 115 -3.93 -11.07 -21.92
C HIS A 115 -4.76 -12.11 -21.16
N ASP A 116 -4.12 -12.78 -20.20
CA ASP A 116 -4.75 -13.18 -18.96
C ASP A 116 -3.65 -13.27 -17.89
N ARG A 117 -3.27 -12.12 -17.33
CA ARG A 117 -2.42 -12.16 -16.13
C ARG A 117 -3.33 -12.60 -14.99
N HIS A 118 -3.32 -13.90 -14.69
CA HIS A 118 -3.83 -14.43 -13.44
C HIS A 118 -3.23 -13.63 -12.27
N THR A 119 -3.99 -12.68 -11.72
CA THR A 119 -3.64 -12.06 -10.45
C THR A 119 -3.99 -13.06 -9.37
N GLU A 120 -2.98 -13.78 -8.89
CA GLU A 120 -3.14 -14.67 -7.73
C GLU A 120 -3.51 -13.84 -6.51
N LYS A 121 -4.63 -14.18 -5.87
CA LYS A 121 -5.10 -13.54 -4.64
C LYS A 121 -5.32 -14.58 -3.57
N LEU A 122 -5.11 -14.18 -2.31
CA LEU A 122 -5.48 -15.01 -1.17
C LEU A 122 -7.01 -15.05 -1.08
N VAL A 123 -7.58 -16.24 -1.00
CA VAL A 123 -9.03 -16.45 -0.88
C VAL A 123 -9.31 -17.31 0.34
N ARG A 124 -10.55 -17.23 0.86
CA ARG A 124 -11.02 -18.15 1.90
C ARG A 124 -11.04 -19.59 1.35
N ASP A 125 -10.84 -20.57 2.22
CA ASP A 125 -10.64 -21.99 1.87
C ASP A 125 -11.74 -22.57 0.97
N ARG A 126 -12.98 -22.11 1.14
CA ARG A 126 -14.15 -22.62 0.40
C ARG A 126 -14.42 -21.90 -0.93
N ILE A 127 -13.69 -20.82 -1.24
CA ILE A 127 -13.92 -20.06 -2.48
C ILE A 127 -13.71 -20.92 -3.74
N PRO A 128 -12.64 -21.75 -3.86
CA PRO A 128 -12.49 -22.63 -5.02
C PRO A 128 -13.65 -23.61 -5.18
N GLU A 129 -14.20 -24.13 -4.07
CA GLU A 129 -15.36 -25.04 -4.09
C GLU A 129 -16.63 -24.33 -4.57
N ILE A 130 -16.88 -23.12 -4.05
CA ILE A 130 -18.03 -22.30 -4.43
C ILE A 130 -17.98 -21.94 -5.92
N ILE A 131 -16.81 -21.59 -6.44
CA ILE A 131 -16.62 -21.28 -7.87
C ILE A 131 -16.93 -22.51 -8.74
N ARG A 132 -16.40 -23.69 -8.38
CA ARG A 132 -16.68 -24.95 -9.10
C ARG A 132 -18.15 -25.34 -9.03
N ALA A 133 -18.81 -25.16 -7.88
CA ALA A 133 -20.23 -25.41 -7.71
C ALA A 133 -21.10 -24.48 -8.58
N ALA A 134 -20.61 -23.27 -8.89
CA ALA A 134 -21.23 -22.36 -9.83
C ALA A 134 -20.94 -22.68 -11.31
N GLY A 135 -20.32 -23.84 -11.61
CA GLY A 135 -20.01 -24.27 -12.97
C GLY A 135 -18.82 -23.54 -13.62
N ARG A 136 -18.01 -22.84 -12.83
CA ARG A 136 -16.82 -22.12 -13.30
C ARG A 136 -15.54 -22.88 -12.95
N GLU A 137 -14.49 -22.71 -13.74
CA GLU A 137 -13.17 -23.26 -13.43
C GLU A 137 -12.48 -22.47 -12.31
N ALA A 138 -11.81 -23.17 -11.40
CA ALA A 138 -11.02 -22.58 -10.33
C ALA A 138 -9.70 -23.33 -10.18
N ASP A 139 -8.60 -22.64 -10.46
CA ASP A 139 -7.24 -23.08 -10.16
C ASP A 139 -6.80 -22.49 -8.82
N SER A 140 -6.16 -23.31 -7.99
CA SER A 140 -5.78 -22.94 -6.61
C SER A 140 -4.54 -23.71 -6.18
N ARG A 141 -3.62 -23.02 -5.50
CA ARG A 141 -2.44 -23.62 -4.87
C ARG A 141 -2.34 -23.22 -3.40
N ILE A 142 -1.57 -23.98 -2.64
CA ILE A 142 -1.27 -23.66 -1.24
C ILE A 142 -0.04 -22.75 -1.21
N ALA A 143 -0.14 -21.62 -0.52
CA ALA A 143 0.97 -20.69 -0.34
C ALA A 143 2.03 -21.25 0.63
N ALA A 144 3.30 -21.01 0.34
CA ALA A 144 4.38 -21.36 1.29
C ALA A 144 4.28 -20.50 2.56
N PRO A 145 4.80 -20.91 3.74
CA PRO A 145 4.59 -20.17 4.99
C PRO A 145 5.02 -18.69 4.96
N GLY A 146 6.17 -18.38 4.34
CA GLY A 146 6.65 -17.00 4.19
C GLY A 146 5.82 -16.17 3.22
N GLU A 147 5.31 -16.81 2.17
CA GLU A 147 4.42 -16.22 1.17
C GLU A 147 3.03 -15.96 1.77
N HIS A 148 2.46 -16.92 2.50
CA HIS A 148 1.18 -16.80 3.19
C HIS A 148 1.14 -15.57 4.11
N ARG A 149 2.24 -15.33 4.85
CA ARG A 149 2.38 -14.14 5.68
C ARG A 149 2.35 -12.84 4.86
N ALA A 150 2.97 -12.81 3.69
CA ALA A 150 2.95 -11.65 2.82
C ALA A 150 1.56 -11.42 2.20
N LEU A 151 0.91 -12.49 1.77
CA LEU A 151 -0.43 -12.48 1.20
C LEU A 151 -1.48 -12.01 2.22
N LEU A 152 -1.43 -12.45 3.48
CA LEU A 152 -2.33 -11.98 4.54
C LEU A 152 -2.15 -10.48 4.83
N ARG A 153 -0.92 -9.96 4.78
CA ARG A 153 -0.72 -8.50 4.93
C ARG A 153 -1.25 -7.72 3.74
N ALA A 154 -1.06 -8.23 2.52
CA ALA A 154 -1.65 -7.60 1.33
C ALA A 154 -3.17 -7.59 1.45
N LYS A 155 -3.77 -8.71 1.86
CA LYS A 155 -5.20 -8.85 2.11
C LYS A 155 -5.70 -7.85 3.15
N LEU A 156 -4.95 -7.62 4.24
CA LEU A 156 -5.31 -6.63 5.26
C LEU A 156 -5.47 -5.22 4.67
N TYR A 157 -4.57 -4.81 3.77
CA TYR A 157 -4.67 -3.51 3.11
C TYR A 157 -5.79 -3.46 2.07
N GLU A 158 -6.02 -4.56 1.34
CA GLU A 158 -7.13 -4.73 0.40
C GLU A 158 -8.47 -4.51 1.13
N GLU A 159 -8.77 -5.32 2.15
CA GLU A 159 -10.05 -5.24 2.88
C GLU A 159 -10.24 -3.89 3.60
N ALA A 160 -9.16 -3.34 4.19
CA ALA A 160 -9.23 -2.03 4.82
C ALA A 160 -9.51 -0.92 3.79
N GLY A 161 -8.94 -1.04 2.59
CA GLY A 161 -9.20 -0.15 1.46
C GLY A 161 -10.63 -0.29 0.95
N GLU A 162 -11.15 -1.52 0.83
CA GLU A 162 -12.53 -1.80 0.42
C GLU A 162 -13.53 -1.22 1.41
N TYR A 163 -13.31 -1.38 2.72
CA TYR A 163 -14.12 -0.72 3.75
C TYR A 163 -14.03 0.82 3.67
N ALA A 164 -12.83 1.37 3.51
CA ALA A 164 -12.64 2.82 3.44
C ALA A 164 -13.34 3.43 2.22
N ALA A 165 -13.39 2.71 1.10
CA ALA A 165 -14.03 3.16 -0.14
C ALA A 165 -15.55 2.98 -0.12
N SER A 166 -16.05 1.85 0.38
CA SER A 166 -17.48 1.50 0.31
C SER A 166 -18.28 1.89 1.56
N GLY A 167 -17.64 1.89 2.73
CA GLY A 167 -18.30 1.97 4.03
C GLY A 167 -19.17 0.75 4.37
N ASP A 168 -19.10 -0.35 3.60
CA ASP A 168 -19.93 -1.53 3.80
C ASP A 168 -19.47 -2.31 5.04
N PRO A 169 -20.36 -2.55 6.04
CA PRO A 169 -20.04 -3.39 7.18
C PRO A 169 -19.62 -4.82 6.84
N ALA A 170 -19.95 -5.34 5.64
CA ALA A 170 -19.48 -6.64 5.18
C ALA A 170 -17.94 -6.69 5.14
N GLU A 171 -17.29 -5.62 4.70
CA GLU A 171 -15.83 -5.54 4.60
C GLU A 171 -15.15 -5.53 5.99
N LEU A 172 -15.87 -5.10 7.04
CA LEU A 172 -15.37 -5.24 8.42
C LEU A 172 -15.29 -6.71 8.85
N ALA A 173 -16.17 -7.57 8.35
CA ALA A 173 -16.13 -9.00 8.63
C ALA A 173 -14.96 -9.67 7.91
N ASP A 174 -14.69 -9.29 6.67
CA ASP A 174 -13.49 -9.73 5.93
C ASP A 174 -12.21 -9.23 6.61
N LEU A 175 -12.17 -7.97 7.03
CA LEU A 175 -11.06 -7.41 7.80
C LEU A 175 -10.82 -8.16 9.12
N LEU A 176 -11.90 -8.51 9.84
CA LEU A 176 -11.80 -9.28 11.08
C LEU A 176 -11.23 -10.68 10.85
N GLU A 177 -11.65 -11.36 9.77
CA GLU A 177 -11.11 -12.66 9.39
C GLU A 177 -9.60 -12.59 9.13
N VAL A 178 -9.16 -11.57 8.38
CA VAL A 178 -7.73 -11.35 8.12
C VAL A 178 -6.95 -11.07 9.41
N VAL A 179 -7.51 -10.28 10.32
CA VAL A 179 -6.89 -9.99 11.63
C VAL A 179 -6.72 -11.27 12.46
N HIS A 180 -7.72 -12.16 12.49
CA HIS A 180 -7.59 -13.45 13.19
C HIS A 180 -6.54 -14.35 12.54
N ALA A 181 -6.49 -14.43 11.21
CA ALA A 181 -5.48 -15.22 10.51
C ALA A 181 -4.05 -14.70 10.79
N LEU A 182 -3.87 -13.38 10.81
CA LEU A 182 -2.61 -12.75 11.19
C LEU A 182 -2.24 -13.02 12.66
N ALA A 183 -3.20 -12.95 13.58
CA ALA A 183 -3.00 -13.28 14.99
C ALA A 183 -2.53 -14.73 15.17
N GLY A 184 -3.08 -15.66 14.39
CA GLY A 184 -2.63 -17.05 14.34
C GLY A 184 -1.15 -17.21 13.95
N LEU A 185 -0.62 -16.36 13.07
CA LEU A 185 0.82 -16.34 12.75
C LEU A 185 1.72 -15.92 13.92
N HIS A 186 1.13 -15.26 14.94
CA HIS A 186 1.77 -14.89 16.19
C HIS A 186 1.47 -15.87 17.34
N GLY A 187 0.77 -16.98 17.05
CA GLY A 187 0.37 -17.97 18.05
C GLY A 187 -0.76 -17.49 18.97
N LEU A 188 -1.52 -16.48 18.54
CA LEU A 188 -2.64 -15.93 19.30
C LEU A 188 -3.96 -16.49 18.76
N THR A 189 -4.85 -16.88 19.66
CA THR A 189 -6.25 -17.17 19.35
C THR A 189 -7.07 -15.88 19.26
N PRO A 190 -8.27 -15.91 18.66
CA PRO A 190 -9.21 -14.78 18.71
C PRO A 190 -9.48 -14.30 20.13
N THR A 191 -9.58 -15.24 21.09
CA THR A 191 -9.78 -14.91 22.51
C THR A 191 -8.57 -14.16 23.08
N ASP A 192 -7.34 -14.64 22.82
CA ASP A 192 -6.13 -13.96 23.31
C ASP A 192 -6.02 -12.53 22.75
N LEU A 193 -6.37 -12.35 21.47
CA LEU A 193 -6.36 -11.04 20.83
C LEU A 193 -7.41 -10.11 21.44
N GLU A 194 -8.61 -10.63 21.71
CA GLU A 194 -9.69 -9.89 22.35
C GLU A 194 -9.35 -9.49 23.79
N GLU A 195 -8.71 -10.38 24.56
CA GLU A 195 -8.22 -10.08 25.91
C GLU A 195 -7.17 -8.96 25.89
N GLN A 196 -6.24 -8.99 24.92
CA GLN A 196 -5.27 -7.90 24.74
C GLN A 196 -5.94 -6.57 24.37
N ARG A 197 -6.95 -6.60 23.48
CA ARG A 197 -7.74 -5.41 23.10
C ARG A 197 -8.48 -4.86 24.32
N ALA A 198 -9.16 -5.73 25.09
CA ALA A 198 -9.89 -5.37 26.29
C ALA A 198 -8.99 -4.78 27.38
N THR A 199 -7.80 -5.35 27.59
CA THR A 199 -6.79 -4.84 28.53
C THR A 199 -6.34 -3.42 28.15
N LYS A 200 -6.07 -3.18 26.86
CA LYS A 200 -5.73 -1.84 26.37
C LYS A 200 -6.90 -0.86 26.52
N ALA A 201 -8.12 -1.31 26.23
CA ALA A 201 -9.32 -0.48 26.37
C ALA A 201 -9.60 -0.10 27.83
N ALA A 202 -9.38 -1.01 28.78
CA ALA A 202 -9.49 -0.73 30.20
C ALA A 202 -8.41 0.26 30.68
N ALA A 203 -7.19 0.14 30.16
CA ALA A 203 -6.07 0.99 30.56
C ALA A 203 -6.07 2.38 29.90
N ARG A 204 -6.57 2.50 28.66
CA ARG A 204 -6.40 3.69 27.81
C ARG A 204 -7.71 4.24 27.23
N GLY A 205 -8.84 3.58 27.48
CA GLY A 205 -10.11 3.86 26.82
C GLY A 205 -10.20 3.26 25.42
N GLY A 206 -11.37 3.40 24.80
CA GLY A 206 -11.63 3.04 23.40
C GLY A 206 -11.97 4.28 22.56
N PHE A 207 -12.38 4.07 21.31
CA PHE A 207 -12.69 5.16 20.38
C PHE A 207 -14.10 5.75 20.53
N SER A 208 -14.89 5.33 21.53
CA SER A 208 -16.28 5.77 21.73
C SER A 208 -16.42 7.26 22.07
N ALA A 209 -15.38 7.87 22.67
CA ALA A 209 -15.37 9.27 23.05
C ALA A 209 -15.18 10.25 21.87
N ARG A 210 -14.86 9.75 20.66
CA ARG A 210 -14.67 10.56 19.43
C ARG A 210 -13.63 11.68 19.60
N LEU A 211 -12.61 11.45 20.42
CA LEU A 211 -11.59 12.44 20.71
C LEU A 211 -10.59 12.52 19.56
N VAL A 212 -10.24 13.74 19.16
CA VAL A 212 -9.16 14.05 18.22
C VAL A 212 -8.11 14.86 18.97
N LEU A 213 -6.89 14.35 19.04
CA LEU A 213 -5.77 15.01 19.71
C LEU A 213 -5.07 15.98 18.74
N ARG A 214 -4.90 17.24 19.15
CA ARG A 214 -4.03 18.20 18.48
C ARG A 214 -2.81 18.45 19.35
N LEU A 215 -1.63 18.13 18.83
CA LEU A 215 -0.36 18.45 19.47
C LEU A 215 0.17 19.77 18.90
N PRO A 216 0.83 20.61 19.71
CA PRO A 216 1.56 21.74 19.17
C PRO A 216 2.68 21.23 18.24
N PRO A 217 3.07 22.01 17.21
CA PRO A 217 4.25 21.68 16.41
C PRO A 217 5.47 21.54 17.33
N PRO A 218 6.41 20.63 17.02
CA PRO A 218 7.59 20.42 17.86
C PRO A 218 8.34 21.74 18.03
N GLU A 219 8.57 22.15 19.28
CA GLU A 219 9.39 23.33 19.57
C GLU A 219 10.80 23.12 19.01
N ASN A 220 11.24 23.99 18.11
CA ASN A 220 12.65 24.09 17.75
C ASN A 220 13.43 24.41 19.02
N ALA A 221 14.24 23.46 19.48
CA ALA A 221 15.18 23.66 20.56
C ALA A 221 16.31 24.61 20.11
N SER A 222 16.02 25.90 19.98
CA SER A 222 17.02 26.96 19.87
C SER A 222 16.35 28.33 19.99
N GLU A 223 16.31 28.88 21.20
CA GLU A 223 16.41 30.33 21.48
C GLU A 223 16.44 30.56 23.00
N ALA A 224 17.48 30.03 23.64
CA ALA A 224 17.86 30.42 24.99
C ALA A 224 19.39 30.35 25.14
N ASP A 225 20.11 31.00 24.22
CA ASP A 225 21.52 31.38 24.43
C ASP A 225 21.87 32.69 23.71
N GLN A 226 20.95 33.66 23.75
CA GLN A 226 21.23 35.06 23.41
C GLN A 226 20.35 35.98 24.26
N ARG A 227 20.72 36.16 25.53
CA ARG A 227 20.52 37.42 26.23
C ARG A 227 21.75 37.70 27.09
N ASP A 228 22.49 38.68 26.60
CA ASP A 228 23.50 39.55 27.22
C ASP A 228 23.71 39.44 28.74
#